data_AF-A0A522DZM4-F1
#
_entry.id   AF-A0A522DZM4-F1
#
_cell.length_a   1.000
_cell.length_b   1.000
_cell.length_c   1.000
_cell.angle_alpha   90.00
_cell.angle_beta   90.00
_cell.angle_gamma   90.00
#
_symmetry.space_group_name_H-M   'P 1'
#
loop_
_entity.id
_entity.type
_entity.pdbx_description
1 polymer ?
#
loop_
_entity_poly.entity_id
_entity_poly.type
_entity_poly.pdbx_seq_one_letter_code
_entity_poly.pdbx_strand_id
1 'polypeptide(L)'
;MLQGATGKDSLYGGVGNDTLYGDNGDDALYGRDGDDSLTGGKGDDVLRGGDGNDNFIFNSPLTAGVDKITGFKAADDTIQLENGIFTRLTASGELSADHFVIAAAAADSDNYLIYHKVTGALFYDADGNGAGEAVQIATLGVNLALTNADFVVI
;
A
#
# COMPACT_ATOMS: atom_id res chain seq x y z
N MET A 1 15.31 -11.71 5.45
CA MET A 1 15.20 -11.26 4.05
C MET A 1 14.92 -12.46 3.16
N LEU A 2 13.82 -12.41 2.44
CA LEU A 2 13.38 -13.36 1.43
C LEU A 2 13.13 -12.57 0.14
N GLN A 3 13.51 -13.16 -0.99
CA GLN A 3 13.33 -12.55 -2.31
C GLN A 3 12.78 -13.60 -3.28
N GLY A 4 11.76 -13.21 -4.03
CA GLY A 4 11.20 -13.96 -5.15
C GLY A 4 12.11 -13.86 -6.37
N ALA A 5 11.51 -14.06 -7.54
CA ALA A 5 12.18 -13.95 -8.81
C ALA A 5 11.23 -13.39 -9.87
N THR A 6 11.43 -13.78 -11.12
CA THR A 6 10.41 -13.57 -12.15
C THR A 6 9.38 -14.69 -12.09
N GLY A 7 8.11 -14.35 -12.19
CA GLY A 7 7.00 -15.30 -12.17
C GLY A 7 6.22 -15.20 -10.88
N LYS A 8 5.39 -16.20 -10.62
CA LYS A 8 4.53 -16.24 -9.44
C LYS A 8 5.22 -16.96 -8.30
N ASP A 9 5.48 -16.25 -7.22
CA ASP A 9 6.17 -16.74 -6.04
C ASP A 9 5.27 -16.78 -4.80
N SER A 10 5.71 -17.52 -3.79
CA SER A 10 5.06 -17.57 -2.48
C SER A 10 6.11 -17.52 -1.38
N LEU A 11 6.14 -16.40 -0.67
CA LEU A 11 7.14 -16.07 0.35
C LEU A 11 6.51 -16.13 1.74
N TYR A 12 7.25 -16.69 2.70
CA TYR A 12 6.81 -16.84 4.08
C TYR A 12 7.95 -16.42 5.03
N GLY A 13 7.81 -15.28 5.72
CA GLY A 13 8.80 -14.75 6.67
C GLY A 13 9.02 -15.70 7.85
N GLY A 14 7.96 -15.97 8.60
CA GLY A 14 8.01 -16.93 9.72
C GLY A 14 7.93 -16.24 11.06
N VAL A 15 9.00 -16.35 11.86
CA VAL A 15 9.07 -15.73 13.18
C VAL A 15 10.18 -14.71 13.15
N GLY A 16 9.91 -13.52 13.68
CA GLY A 16 10.83 -12.40 13.71
C GLY A 16 10.53 -11.39 12.61
N ASN A 17 11.29 -10.30 12.61
CA ASN A 17 11.07 -9.19 11.67
C ASN A 17 11.71 -9.52 10.32
N ASP A 18 10.89 -9.75 9.31
CA ASP A 18 11.31 -10.15 7.99
C ASP A 18 11.22 -9.02 6.95
N THR A 19 11.90 -9.25 5.83
CA THR A 19 11.83 -8.38 4.64
C THR A 19 11.58 -9.27 3.45
N LEU A 20 10.46 -9.08 2.76
CA LEU A 20 9.99 -9.90 1.65
C LEU A 20 9.87 -9.05 0.39
N TYR A 21 10.46 -9.52 -0.71
CA TYR A 21 10.37 -8.91 -2.03
C TYR A 21 9.79 -9.93 -3.02
N GLY A 22 8.67 -9.62 -3.68
CA GLY A 22 8.07 -10.48 -4.72
C GLY A 22 8.81 -10.39 -6.07
N ASP A 23 9.21 -9.16 -6.43
CA ASP A 23 9.84 -8.79 -7.70
C ASP A 23 8.85 -8.65 -8.87
N ASN A 24 8.84 -9.56 -9.86
CA ASN A 24 7.88 -9.46 -10.98
C ASN A 24 7.01 -10.70 -11.07
N GLY A 25 5.70 -10.53 -11.11
CA GLY A 25 4.67 -11.55 -11.27
C GLY A 25 3.63 -11.43 -10.16
N ASP A 26 2.59 -12.27 -10.20
CA ASP A 26 1.51 -12.19 -9.21
C ASP A 26 1.87 -13.00 -7.97
N ASP A 27 2.49 -12.36 -6.98
CA ASP A 27 3.12 -12.99 -5.83
C ASP A 27 2.21 -13.09 -4.61
N ALA A 28 2.58 -13.96 -3.68
CA ALA A 28 1.93 -14.06 -2.37
C ALA A 28 2.97 -13.97 -1.25
N LEU A 29 2.96 -12.85 -0.50
CA LEU A 29 3.91 -12.56 0.57
C LEU A 29 3.20 -12.63 1.92
N TYR A 30 3.74 -13.46 2.82
CA TYR A 30 3.22 -13.66 4.18
C TYR A 30 4.33 -13.42 5.21
N GLY A 31 4.25 -12.33 5.97
CA GLY A 31 5.22 -11.98 7.01
C GLY A 31 5.17 -12.95 8.21
N ARG A 32 3.97 -13.12 8.77
CA ARG A 32 3.60 -13.93 9.95
C ARG A 32 3.89 -13.21 11.28
N ASP A 33 4.81 -13.67 12.11
CA ASP A 33 4.99 -13.13 13.46
C ASP A 33 6.17 -12.16 13.46
N GLY A 34 5.97 -10.88 13.75
CA GLY A 34 7.04 -9.88 13.84
C GLY A 34 6.71 -8.61 13.05
N ASP A 35 7.56 -7.59 13.18
CA ASP A 35 7.38 -6.36 12.41
C ASP A 35 7.99 -6.56 11.01
N ASP A 36 7.17 -6.84 10.02
CA ASP A 36 7.63 -7.22 8.69
C ASP A 36 7.68 -6.05 7.70
N SER A 37 8.44 -6.20 6.63
CA SER A 37 8.46 -5.28 5.48
C SER A 37 8.20 -6.05 4.19
N LEU A 38 7.11 -5.73 3.50
CA LEU A 38 6.64 -6.44 2.32
C LEU A 38 6.62 -5.49 1.12
N THR A 39 7.29 -5.89 0.04
CA THR A 39 7.24 -5.24 -1.27
C THR A 39 6.77 -6.29 -2.29
N GLY A 40 5.57 -6.12 -2.84
CA GLY A 40 5.06 -6.99 -3.90
C GLY A 40 5.91 -6.87 -5.16
N GLY A 41 5.92 -5.67 -5.74
CA GLY A 41 6.71 -5.36 -6.93
C GLY A 41 5.77 -5.09 -8.10
N LYS A 42 5.98 -5.78 -9.22
CA LYS A 42 5.04 -5.71 -10.35
C LYS A 42 4.20 -6.98 -10.39
N GLY A 43 2.93 -6.84 -10.71
CA GLY A 43 1.94 -7.91 -10.72
C GLY A 43 0.79 -7.55 -9.81
N ASP A 44 -0.25 -8.38 -9.81
CA ASP A 44 -1.33 -8.28 -8.83
C ASP A 44 -0.97 -9.13 -7.61
N ASP A 45 -0.35 -8.51 -6.60
CA ASP A 45 0.21 -9.23 -5.46
C ASP A 45 -0.79 -9.44 -4.32
N VAL A 46 -0.57 -10.47 -3.50
CA VAL A 46 -1.27 -10.66 -2.22
C VAL A 46 -0.28 -10.49 -1.09
N LEU A 47 -0.48 -9.44 -0.29
CA LEU A 47 0.39 -9.08 0.82
C LEU A 47 -0.34 -9.31 2.15
N ARG A 48 0.33 -9.95 3.09
CA ARG A 48 -0.15 -10.13 4.47
C ARG A 48 1.03 -10.03 5.41
N GLY A 49 1.07 -8.96 6.21
CA GLY A 49 2.07 -8.78 7.27
C GLY A 49 1.88 -9.85 8.35
N GLY A 50 0.99 -9.62 9.30
CA GLY A 50 0.56 -10.66 10.23
C GLY A 50 0.39 -10.08 11.64
N ASP A 51 1.06 -10.66 12.61
CA ASP A 51 1.16 -10.11 13.96
C ASP A 51 2.40 -9.19 14.02
N GLY A 52 2.32 -8.04 14.69
CA GLY A 52 3.39 -7.02 14.64
C GLY A 52 2.95 -5.77 13.88
N ASN A 53 3.86 -4.80 13.75
CA ASN A 53 3.64 -3.55 13.04
C ASN A 53 4.30 -3.62 11.67
N ASP A 54 3.49 -3.88 10.64
CA ASP A 54 4.00 -4.25 9.32
C ASP A 54 4.11 -3.06 8.37
N ASN A 55 5.11 -3.08 7.48
CA ASN A 55 5.30 -2.08 6.44
C ASN A 55 4.98 -2.67 5.06
N PHE A 56 4.01 -2.10 4.35
CA PHE A 56 3.69 -2.45 2.97
C PHE A 56 4.23 -1.37 2.04
N ILE A 57 5.23 -1.70 1.22
CA ILE A 57 6.04 -0.71 0.50
C ILE A 57 5.66 -0.70 -0.98
N PHE A 58 5.18 0.45 -1.47
CA PHE A 58 4.87 0.70 -2.87
C PHE A 58 5.98 1.52 -3.52
N ASN A 59 6.84 0.82 -4.27
CA ASN A 59 8.00 1.36 -4.98
C ASN A 59 8.06 0.88 -6.46
N SER A 60 6.91 0.47 -7.00
CA SER A 60 6.76 0.06 -8.40
C SER A 60 5.78 0.97 -9.15
N PRO A 61 5.91 1.13 -10.49
CA PRO A 61 5.09 2.04 -11.25
C PRO A 61 3.58 1.84 -11.00
N LEU A 62 2.78 2.91 -11.00
CA LEU A 62 1.33 2.83 -10.74
C LEU A 62 0.55 1.93 -11.72
N THR A 63 1.16 1.58 -12.86
CA THR A 63 0.60 0.65 -13.86
C THR A 63 1.10 -0.78 -13.68
N ALA A 64 1.81 -1.07 -12.59
CA ALA A 64 2.46 -2.37 -12.38
C ALA A 64 1.51 -3.46 -11.88
N GLY A 65 0.30 -3.11 -11.48
CA GLY A 65 -0.71 -4.03 -10.95
C GLY A 65 -1.47 -3.39 -9.80
N VAL A 66 -2.45 -4.11 -9.26
CA VAL A 66 -3.23 -3.70 -8.10
C VAL A 66 -3.11 -4.74 -7.00
N ASP A 67 -2.40 -4.38 -5.94
CA ASP A 67 -2.14 -5.30 -4.85
C ASP A 67 -3.37 -5.52 -3.97
N LYS A 68 -3.39 -6.66 -3.29
CA LYS A 68 -4.36 -6.98 -2.25
C LYS A 68 -3.66 -7.13 -0.92
N ILE A 69 -3.89 -6.17 -0.02
CA ILE A 69 -3.41 -6.23 1.35
C ILE A 69 -4.49 -6.88 2.22
N THR A 70 -4.16 -8.02 2.83
CA THR A 70 -5.06 -8.75 3.72
C THR A 70 -4.60 -8.65 5.17
N GLY A 71 -5.55 -8.44 6.08
CA GLY A 71 -5.25 -8.37 7.52
C GLY A 71 -4.64 -7.06 8.00
N PHE A 72 -4.64 -6.00 7.17
CA PHE A 72 -4.16 -4.67 7.58
C PHE A 72 -4.86 -4.17 8.84
N LYS A 73 -4.09 -3.80 9.86
CA LYS A 73 -4.54 -3.22 11.12
C LYS A 73 -4.19 -1.73 11.13
N ALA A 74 -5.22 -0.89 11.02
CA ALA A 74 -5.05 0.57 11.16
C ALA A 74 -4.39 0.91 12.51
N ALA A 75 -3.53 1.93 12.50
CA ALA A 75 -2.66 2.39 13.58
C ALA A 75 -1.47 1.49 13.96
N ASP A 76 -1.48 0.20 13.60
CA ASP A 76 -0.35 -0.71 13.84
C ASP A 76 0.50 -0.85 12.57
N ASP A 77 -0.13 -1.12 11.43
CA ASP A 77 0.52 -1.31 10.13
C ASP A 77 0.66 0.01 9.37
N THR A 78 1.62 0.09 8.46
CA THR A 78 1.94 1.27 7.67
C THR A 78 2.03 0.94 6.19
N ILE A 79 1.50 1.83 5.34
CA ILE A 79 1.72 1.81 3.90
C ILE A 79 2.77 2.86 3.54
N GLN A 80 3.88 2.43 2.95
CA GLN A 80 4.96 3.31 2.53
C GLN A 80 4.87 3.58 1.04
N LEU A 81 4.93 4.86 0.65
CA LEU A 81 4.69 5.35 -0.71
C LEU A 81 5.94 6.07 -1.21
N GLU A 82 6.58 5.56 -2.27
CA GLU A 82 7.79 6.19 -2.83
C GLU A 82 7.47 7.47 -3.62
N ASN A 83 8.04 8.60 -3.21
CA ASN A 83 7.78 9.91 -3.83
C ASN A 83 8.16 10.00 -5.32
N GLY A 84 9.09 9.17 -5.80
CA GLY A 84 9.45 9.05 -7.21
C GLY A 84 8.31 8.52 -8.08
N ILE A 85 7.31 7.89 -7.46
CA ILE A 85 6.14 7.28 -8.10
C ILE A 85 4.90 8.09 -7.77
N PHE A 86 4.71 8.39 -6.48
CA PHE A 86 3.62 9.22 -5.96
C PHE A 86 4.00 10.70 -6.02
N THR A 87 4.23 11.20 -7.23
CA THR A 87 4.90 12.49 -7.51
C THR A 87 4.25 13.75 -6.92
N ARG A 88 3.00 13.69 -6.44
CA ARG A 88 2.34 14.79 -5.71
C ARG A 88 2.62 14.76 -4.21
N LEU A 89 3.01 13.60 -3.68
CA LEU A 89 3.43 13.38 -2.31
C LEU A 89 4.92 13.71 -2.17
N THR A 90 5.24 15.00 -2.10
CA THR A 90 6.64 15.49 -2.19
C THR A 90 7.37 15.59 -0.84
N ALA A 91 6.64 15.62 0.28
CA ALA A 91 7.23 15.69 1.61
C ALA A 91 7.38 14.27 2.17
N SER A 92 8.61 13.86 2.50
CA SER A 92 8.89 12.59 3.18
C SER A 92 8.40 12.61 4.62
N GLY A 93 7.95 11.47 5.13
CA GLY A 93 7.39 11.30 6.48
C GLY A 93 5.90 11.00 6.45
N GLU A 94 5.22 11.23 7.58
CA GLU A 94 3.76 11.04 7.68
C GLU A 94 3.04 11.85 6.59
N LEU A 95 2.07 11.20 5.93
CA LEU A 95 1.24 11.85 4.92
C LEU A 95 0.49 13.05 5.53
N SER A 96 0.45 14.18 4.81
CA SER A 96 -0.38 15.32 5.23
C SER A 96 -1.85 14.91 5.34
N ALA A 97 -2.52 15.33 6.40
CA ALA A 97 -3.95 15.09 6.57
C ALA A 97 -4.79 15.65 5.41
N ASP A 98 -4.34 16.73 4.78
CA ASP A 98 -5.00 17.34 3.62
C ASP A 98 -4.92 16.44 2.36
N HIS A 99 -3.96 15.51 2.31
CA HIS A 99 -3.76 14.61 1.17
C HIS A 99 -4.55 13.30 1.24
N PHE A 100 -5.23 13.03 2.36
CA PHE A 100 -5.93 11.76 2.58
C PHE A 100 -7.43 11.96 2.79
N VAL A 101 -8.24 11.15 2.12
CA VAL A 101 -9.69 11.15 2.32
C VAL A 101 -10.28 9.73 2.32
N ILE A 102 -11.27 9.51 3.18
CA ILE A 102 -12.13 8.32 3.14
C ILE A 102 -13.42 8.68 2.40
N ALA A 103 -13.43 8.45 1.09
CA ALA A 103 -14.53 8.80 0.21
C ALA A 103 -14.54 7.93 -1.05
N ALA A 104 -15.53 8.13 -1.92
CA ALA A 104 -15.60 7.43 -3.19
C ALA A 104 -14.73 8.04 -4.30
N ALA A 105 -14.34 9.30 -4.11
CA ALA A 105 -13.43 10.07 -4.95
C ALA A 105 -12.84 11.18 -4.06
N ALA A 106 -11.84 11.90 -4.56
CA ALA A 106 -11.33 13.10 -3.90
C ALA A 106 -12.43 14.15 -3.67
N ALA A 107 -12.33 14.90 -2.57
CA ALA A 107 -13.31 15.91 -2.17
C ALA A 107 -12.89 17.34 -2.52
N ASP A 108 -11.59 17.59 -2.65
CA ASP A 108 -10.96 18.88 -2.98
C ASP A 108 -9.71 18.62 -3.80
N SER A 109 -9.01 19.65 -4.31
CA SER A 109 -7.85 19.50 -5.20
C SER A 109 -6.55 18.98 -4.57
N ASP A 110 -6.53 18.70 -3.27
CA ASP A 110 -5.35 18.25 -2.54
C ASP A 110 -5.47 16.82 -2.04
N ASN A 111 -6.61 16.14 -2.20
CA ASN A 111 -6.78 14.75 -1.79
C ASN A 111 -6.14 13.77 -2.79
N TYR A 112 -4.84 13.57 -2.69
CA TYR A 112 -4.11 12.67 -3.58
C TYR A 112 -4.26 11.18 -3.24
N LEU A 113 -4.65 10.83 -2.02
CA LEU A 113 -4.83 9.44 -1.58
C LEU A 113 -6.26 9.21 -1.06
N ILE A 114 -6.97 8.26 -1.65
CA ILE A 114 -8.40 8.05 -1.43
C ILE A 114 -8.63 6.59 -1.02
N TYR A 115 -9.25 6.38 0.14
CA TYR A 115 -9.69 5.05 0.56
C TYR A 115 -11.22 4.91 0.49
N HIS A 116 -11.68 4.03 -0.41
CA HIS A 116 -13.10 3.73 -0.58
C HIS A 116 -13.55 2.64 0.39
N LYS A 117 -13.94 3.03 1.61
CA LYS A 117 -14.26 2.09 2.72
C LYS A 117 -15.26 0.97 2.42
N VAL A 118 -16.13 1.12 1.43
CA VAL A 118 -17.14 0.11 1.07
C VAL A 118 -16.55 -1.00 0.19
N THR A 119 -15.55 -0.68 -0.65
CA THR A 119 -14.91 -1.64 -1.56
C THR A 119 -13.54 -2.08 -1.07
N GLY A 120 -12.93 -1.30 -0.16
CA GLY A 120 -11.55 -1.50 0.29
C GLY A 120 -10.51 -0.93 -0.67
N ALA A 121 -10.92 -0.37 -1.81
CA ALA A 121 -10.00 0.14 -2.81
C ALA A 121 -9.27 1.39 -2.30
N LEU A 122 -7.95 1.41 -2.51
CA LEU A 122 -7.07 2.54 -2.27
C LEU A 122 -6.62 3.10 -3.61
N PHE A 123 -6.82 4.40 -3.82
CA PHE A 123 -6.50 5.08 -5.06
C PHE A 123 -5.50 6.20 -4.81
N TYR A 124 -4.64 6.40 -5.81
CA TYR A 124 -3.85 7.61 -5.96
C TYR A 124 -4.45 8.47 -7.08
N ASP A 125 -4.87 9.68 -6.74
CA ASP A 125 -5.37 10.69 -7.66
C ASP A 125 -4.31 11.79 -7.81
N ALA A 126 -3.64 11.86 -8.96
CA ALA A 126 -2.53 12.80 -9.14
C ALA A 126 -2.98 14.26 -9.39
N ASP A 127 -4.19 14.46 -9.92
CA ASP A 127 -4.74 15.82 -10.06
C ASP A 127 -5.46 16.28 -8.78
N GLY A 128 -5.76 15.30 -7.93
CA GLY A 128 -6.27 15.47 -6.59
C GLY A 128 -7.74 15.85 -6.56
N ASN A 129 -8.41 16.22 -7.66
CA ASN A 129 -9.71 16.90 -7.61
C ASN A 129 -10.92 15.99 -7.97
N GLY A 130 -10.71 14.68 -8.05
CA GLY A 130 -11.78 13.70 -8.30
C GLY A 130 -12.33 13.73 -9.73
N ALA A 131 -11.85 14.66 -10.57
CA ALA A 131 -12.14 14.74 -11.99
C ALA A 131 -10.90 14.33 -12.80
N GLY A 132 -10.83 13.05 -13.12
CA GLY A 132 -9.68 12.43 -13.77
C GLY A 132 -9.66 10.94 -13.47
N GLU A 133 -8.69 10.21 -14.04
CA GLU A 133 -8.52 8.78 -13.74
C GLU A 133 -7.63 8.64 -12.51
N ALA A 134 -8.25 8.49 -11.34
CA ALA A 134 -7.55 8.02 -10.15
C ALA A 134 -7.08 6.57 -10.38
N VAL A 135 -5.83 6.28 -10.05
CA VAL A 135 -5.25 4.94 -10.25
C VAL A 135 -5.44 4.13 -8.98
N GLN A 136 -6.11 2.98 -9.08
CA GLN A 136 -6.17 2.05 -7.96
C GLN A 136 -4.78 1.45 -7.75
N ILE A 137 -4.25 1.55 -6.53
CA ILE A 137 -2.92 1.01 -6.19
C ILE A 137 -3.03 -0.25 -5.32
N ALA A 138 -4.10 -0.36 -4.53
CA ALA A 138 -4.32 -1.52 -3.69
C ALA A 138 -5.80 -1.76 -3.39
N THR A 139 -6.09 -2.94 -2.85
CA THR A 139 -7.34 -3.30 -2.18
C THR A 139 -7.03 -3.78 -0.78
N LEU A 140 -7.59 -3.10 0.23
CA LEU A 140 -7.51 -3.47 1.63
C LEU A 140 -8.81 -4.14 2.11
N GLY A 141 -8.91 -4.38 3.42
CA GLY A 141 -10.20 -4.66 4.07
C GLY A 141 -11.19 -3.51 3.93
N VAL A 142 -12.47 -3.77 4.21
CA VAL A 142 -13.55 -2.76 4.19
C VAL A 142 -13.75 -2.15 5.58
N ASN A 143 -14.28 -0.92 5.63
CA ASN A 143 -14.58 -0.17 6.84
C ASN A 143 -13.39 -0.02 7.82
N LEU A 144 -12.15 -0.06 7.30
CA LEU A 144 -10.98 0.25 8.10
C LEU A 144 -11.03 1.72 8.53
N ALA A 145 -10.66 1.98 9.78
CA ALA A 145 -10.58 3.32 10.35
C ALA A 145 -9.21 3.95 10.03
N LEU A 146 -8.89 4.05 8.74
CA LEU A 146 -7.63 4.63 8.28
C LEU A 146 -7.57 6.14 8.57
N THR A 147 -6.36 6.62 8.74
CA THR A 147 -5.99 8.02 8.91
C THR A 147 -4.77 8.32 8.06
N ASN A 148 -4.38 9.58 7.96
CA ASN A 148 -3.15 9.95 7.28
C ASN A 148 -1.89 9.34 7.96
N ALA A 149 -1.97 9.02 9.26
CA ALA A 149 -0.88 8.40 10.00
C ALA A 149 -0.56 6.96 9.60
N ASP A 150 -1.47 6.27 8.90
CA ASP A 150 -1.24 4.93 8.35
C ASP A 150 -0.37 4.95 7.08
N PHE A 151 0.01 6.14 6.60
CA PHE A 151 0.74 6.35 5.36
C PHE A 151 2.02 7.16 5.59
N VAL A 152 3.13 6.64 5.07
CA VAL A 152 4.43 7.29 5.11
C VAL A 152 4.96 7.47 3.69
N VAL A 153 5.37 8.68 3.37
CA VAL A 153 6.05 8.99 2.10
C VAL A 153 7.55 8.80 2.30
N ILE A 154 8.17 8.02 1.42
CA ILE A 154 9.61 7.72 1.44
C ILE A 154 10.32 8.22 0.18
#